data_AF-A0A453CHV1-F1
#
_entry.id   AF-A0A453CHV1-F1
#
_cell.length_a   1.000
_cell.length_b   1.000
_cell.length_c   1.000
_cell.angle_alpha   90.00
_cell.angle_beta   90.00
_cell.angle_gamma   90.00
#
_symmetry.space_group_name_H-M   'P 1'
#
loop_
_entity.id
_entity.type
_entity.pdbx_description
1 polymer ?
#
loop_
_entity_poly.entity_id
_entity_poly.type
_entity_poly.pdbx_seq_one_letter_code
_entity_poly.pdbx_strand_id
1 'polypeptide(L)'
;MPIERFRCSCWISYCWFEGLHIQGAKILRKTLGGGMRQVGILCAAAYVAVRDTVGKLADDHTKAKVLADGLKKIKQFTVDLTSVETNMVFFDIADPHITPDKLCQVLEQRNVLAMPASSKSVRLVTHYQISDSDVQYTLTC
;
A
#
# COMPACT_ATOMS: atom_id res chain seq x y z
N MET A 1 6.65 -37.82 25.63
CA MET A 1 6.54 -36.43 26.13
C MET A 1 7.27 -35.52 25.15
N PRO A 2 6.69 -34.38 24.76
CA PRO A 2 5.93 -34.33 23.52
C PRO A 2 6.71 -33.76 22.33
N ILE A 3 6.38 -34.32 21.17
CA ILE A 3 6.60 -33.78 19.83
C ILE A 3 5.68 -32.56 19.69
N GLU A 4 6.23 -31.36 19.80
CA GLU A 4 5.50 -30.14 19.40
C GLU A 4 5.73 -29.87 17.92
N ARG A 5 4.62 -30.06 17.19
CA ARG A 5 4.41 -29.66 15.80
C ARG A 5 4.77 -28.18 15.61
N PHE A 6 5.90 -27.89 14.98
CA PHE A 6 6.08 -26.62 14.27
C PHE A 6 5.17 -26.63 13.04
N ARG A 7 3.97 -26.12 13.24
CA ARG A 7 2.98 -25.89 12.20
C ARG A 7 3.49 -24.73 11.34
N CYS A 8 4.20 -25.07 10.27
CA CYS A 8 4.65 -24.13 9.25
C CYS A 8 3.39 -23.54 8.57
N SER A 9 2.89 -22.46 9.14
CA SER A 9 1.77 -21.69 8.63
C SER A 9 2.39 -20.39 8.15
N CYS A 10 2.51 -20.32 6.82
CA CYS A 10 2.53 -19.16 5.95
C CYS A 10 2.53 -17.77 6.62
N TRP A 11 3.30 -16.85 6.02
CA TRP A 11 3.38 -15.39 6.17
C TRP A 11 4.72 -14.87 6.74
N ILE A 12 5.71 -14.80 5.84
CA ILE A 12 6.84 -13.90 5.95
C ILE A 12 6.34 -12.46 5.81
N SER A 13 6.65 -11.59 6.78
CA SER A 13 7.13 -10.25 6.41
C SER A 13 7.85 -9.47 7.50
N TYR A 14 7.74 -9.80 8.79
CA TYR A 14 8.54 -9.09 9.80
C TYR A 14 9.14 -10.05 10.81
N CYS A 15 10.32 -10.56 10.48
CA CYS A 15 11.19 -11.22 11.44
C CYS A 15 11.94 -10.12 12.22
N TRP A 16 11.24 -9.46 13.15
CA TRP A 16 11.90 -8.75 14.25
C TRP A 16 12.37 -9.82 15.24
N PHE A 17 13.45 -10.51 14.90
CA PHE A 17 14.11 -11.44 15.81
C PHE A 17 15.28 -10.69 16.46
N GLU A 18 15.15 -10.42 17.76
CA GLU A 18 16.26 -10.04 18.62
C GLU A 18 17.39 -11.06 18.43
N GLY A 19 18.48 -10.66 17.76
CA GLY A 19 19.71 -11.47 17.63
C GLY A 19 20.12 -11.90 16.22
N LEU A 20 19.33 -11.65 15.16
CA LEU A 20 19.74 -11.99 13.79
C LEU A 20 20.64 -10.89 13.19
N HIS A 21 21.92 -10.93 13.52
CA HIS A 21 22.97 -10.11 12.89
C HIS A 21 22.94 -10.27 11.36
N ILE A 22 23.34 -9.23 10.62
CA ILE A 22 23.35 -9.17 9.14
C ILE A 22 23.91 -10.44 8.48
N GLN A 23 24.86 -11.12 9.13
CA GLN A 23 25.41 -12.41 8.68
C GLN A 23 24.36 -13.54 8.63
N GLY A 24 23.53 -13.71 9.67
CA GLY A 24 22.47 -14.71 9.68
C GLY A 24 21.40 -14.42 8.63
N ALA A 25 21.05 -13.14 8.44
CA ALA A 25 20.14 -12.72 7.37
C ALA A 25 20.69 -13.05 5.97
N LYS A 26 22.00 -12.91 5.74
CA LYS A 26 22.64 -13.30 4.47
C LYS A 26 22.56 -14.81 4.21
N ILE A 27 22.72 -15.63 5.25
CA ILE A 27 22.59 -17.10 5.15
C ILE A 27 21.15 -17.45 4.79
N LEU A 28 20.17 -16.95 5.54
CA LEU A 28 18.74 -17.20 5.27
C LEU A 28 18.34 -16.75 3.87
N ARG A 29 18.77 -15.55 3.43
CA ARG A 29 18.54 -15.06 2.06
C ARG A 29 19.08 -16.03 1.02
N LYS A 30 20.26 -16.61 1.24
CA LYS A 30 20.85 -17.59 0.32
C LYS A 30 20.05 -18.90 0.31
N THR A 31 19.63 -19.39 1.48
CA THR A 31 18.80 -20.59 1.62
C THR A 31 17.44 -20.46 0.91
N LEU A 32 16.82 -19.28 0.98
CA LEU A 32 15.56 -18.95 0.29
C LEU A 32 15.75 -18.63 -1.21
N GLY A 33 16.97 -18.73 -1.75
CA GLY A 33 17.25 -18.47 -3.16
C GLY A 33 17.45 -17.00 -3.54
N GLY A 34 17.44 -16.06 -2.59
CA GLY A 34 17.66 -14.62 -2.83
C GLY A 34 19.12 -14.22 -3.10
N GLY A 35 20.01 -15.18 -3.35
CA GLY A 35 21.43 -14.96 -3.66
C GLY A 35 21.68 -14.54 -5.11
N MET A 36 21.10 -13.43 -5.55
CA MET A 36 21.19 -12.95 -6.95
C MET A 36 22.63 -12.60 -7.36
N ARG A 37 22.95 -12.83 -8.64
CA ARG A 37 24.21 -12.38 -9.28
C ARG A 37 23.96 -11.07 -10.02
N GLN A 38 24.99 -10.22 -10.15
CA GLN A 38 24.93 -8.95 -10.89
C GLN A 38 23.81 -7.98 -10.44
N VAL A 39 23.50 -7.97 -9.14
CA VAL A 39 22.44 -7.14 -8.52
C VAL A 39 22.70 -5.62 -8.61
N GLY A 40 23.88 -5.20 -9.10
CA GLY A 40 24.28 -3.80 -9.19
C GLY A 40 23.29 -2.92 -9.95
N ILE A 41 22.61 -3.46 -10.97
CA ILE A 41 21.59 -2.73 -11.73
C ILE A 41 20.38 -2.38 -10.83
N LEU A 42 19.90 -3.33 -10.03
CA LEU A 42 18.81 -3.10 -9.07
C LEU A 42 19.26 -2.18 -7.94
N CYS A 43 20.50 -2.34 -7.46
CA CYS A 43 21.06 -1.44 -6.44
C CYS A 43 21.19 0.00 -6.94
N ALA A 44 21.53 0.22 -8.21
CA ALA A 44 21.59 1.55 -8.81
C ALA A 44 20.20 2.20 -8.84
N ALA A 45 19.16 1.46 -9.26
CA ALA A 45 17.78 1.95 -9.23
C ALA A 45 17.32 2.27 -7.79
N ALA A 46 17.61 1.38 -6.83
CA ALA A 46 17.28 1.60 -5.42
C ALA A 46 18.00 2.82 -4.83
N TYR A 47 19.28 3.02 -5.20
CA TYR A 47 20.06 4.18 -4.76
C TYR A 47 19.44 5.50 -5.23
N VAL A 48 19.06 5.57 -6.51
CA VAL A 48 18.35 6.75 -7.06
C VAL A 48 17.01 6.95 -6.38
N ALA A 49 16.24 5.88 -6.16
CA ALA A 49 14.94 5.97 -5.49
C ALA A 49 15.06 6.52 -4.05
N VAL A 50 16.03 6.05 -3.26
CA VAL A 50 16.25 6.54 -1.89
C VAL A 50 16.73 8.00 -1.90
N ARG A 51 17.61 8.36 -2.83
CA ARG A 51 18.17 9.71 -2.90
C ARG A 51 17.15 10.75 -3.35
N ASP A 52 16.37 10.44 -4.39
CA ASP A 52 15.58 11.45 -5.12
C ASP A 52 14.07 11.39 -4.80
N THR A 53 13.56 10.27 -4.25
CA THR A 53 12.11 10.08 -4.03
C THR A 53 11.69 10.30 -2.57
N VAL A 54 12.60 10.15 -1.59
CA VAL A 54 12.24 10.30 -0.16
C VAL A 54 11.66 11.69 0.15
N GLY A 55 12.20 12.75 -0.45
CA GLY A 55 11.66 14.11 -0.27
C GLY A 55 10.25 14.30 -0.84
N LYS A 56 9.85 13.49 -1.84
CA LYS A 56 8.55 13.58 -2.52
C LYS A 56 7.41 12.89 -1.76
N LEU A 57 7.73 12.07 -0.75
CA LEU A 57 6.71 11.39 0.06
C LEU A 57 5.78 12.38 0.79
N ALA A 58 6.29 13.55 1.17
CA ALA A 58 5.48 14.60 1.76
C ALA A 58 4.39 15.12 0.80
N ASP A 59 4.69 15.19 -0.50
CA ASP A 59 3.73 15.60 -1.52
C ASP A 59 2.64 14.52 -1.68
N ASP A 60 3.03 13.25 -1.68
CA ASP A 60 2.09 12.12 -1.73
C ASP A 60 1.15 12.13 -0.50
N HIS A 61 1.67 12.42 0.69
CA HIS A 61 0.84 12.56 1.91
C HIS A 61 -0.14 13.74 1.79
N THR A 62 0.29 14.85 1.20
CA THR A 62 -0.57 16.02 0.97
C THR A 62 -1.70 15.67 0.01
N LYS A 63 -1.40 14.98 -1.10
CA LYS A 63 -2.40 14.51 -2.07
C LYS A 63 -3.37 13.51 -1.45
N ALA A 64 -2.89 12.59 -0.63
CA ALA A 64 -3.73 11.64 0.09
C ALA A 64 -4.74 12.35 1.01
N LYS A 65 -4.32 13.41 1.69
CA LYS A 65 -5.23 14.24 2.51
C LYS A 65 -6.28 14.95 1.67
N VAL A 66 -5.89 15.56 0.54
CA VAL A 66 -6.83 16.20 -0.40
C VAL A 66 -7.86 15.19 -0.93
N LEU A 67 -7.41 13.99 -1.28
CA LEU A 67 -8.29 12.90 -1.72
C LEU A 67 -9.26 12.49 -0.61
N ALA A 68 -8.77 12.29 0.61
CA ALA A 68 -9.59 11.92 1.76
C ALA A 68 -10.64 13.00 2.11
N ASP A 69 -10.25 14.28 2.10
CA ASP A 69 -11.14 15.42 2.29
C ASP A 69 -12.22 15.51 1.20
N GLY A 70 -11.85 15.20 -0.04
CA GLY A 70 -12.79 15.12 -1.16
C GLY A 70 -13.80 14.00 -0.98
N LEU A 71 -13.33 12.79 -0.65
CA LEU A 71 -14.18 11.62 -0.43
C LEU A 71 -15.14 11.82 0.75
N LYS A 72 -14.72 12.49 1.82
CA LYS A 72 -15.58 12.82 2.97
C LYS A 72 -16.79 13.69 2.60
N LYS A 73 -16.71 14.49 1.54
CA LYS A 73 -17.83 15.32 1.06
C LYS A 73 -18.91 14.50 0.35
N ILE A 74 -18.58 13.28 -0.08
CA ILE A 74 -19.50 12.37 -0.77
C ILE A 74 -20.27 11.57 0.29
N LYS A 75 -21.58 11.79 0.40
CA LYS A 75 -22.44 11.20 1.45
C LYS A 75 -22.48 9.66 1.47
N GLN A 76 -22.09 9.02 0.37
CA GLN A 76 -22.07 7.55 0.22
C GLN A 76 -20.85 6.90 0.84
N PHE A 77 -19.83 7.69 1.21
CA PHE A 77 -18.58 7.21 1.76
C PHE A 77 -18.34 7.78 3.16
N THR A 78 -17.79 6.94 4.04
CA THR A 78 -17.33 7.33 5.36
C THR A 78 -15.80 7.28 5.37
N VAL A 79 -15.17 8.40 5.69
CA VAL A 79 -13.71 8.53 5.74
C VAL A 79 -13.30 9.07 7.09
N ASP A 80 -12.37 8.39 7.75
CA ASP A 80 -11.71 8.91 8.94
C ASP A 80 -10.43 9.65 8.55
N LEU A 81 -10.50 10.99 8.52
CA LEU A 81 -9.37 11.84 8.20
C LEU A 81 -8.22 11.71 9.20
N THR A 82 -8.50 11.31 10.45
CA THR A 82 -7.45 11.16 11.48
C THR A 82 -6.57 9.94 11.22
N SER A 83 -7.08 8.96 10.46
CA SER A 83 -6.32 7.78 10.05
C SER A 83 -5.40 8.03 8.84
N VAL A 84 -5.56 9.14 8.12
CA VAL A 84 -4.80 9.46 6.89
C VAL A 84 -3.54 10.26 7.21
N GLU A 85 -2.52 9.55 7.70
CA GLU A 85 -1.21 10.14 8.03
C GLU A 85 -0.17 10.00 6.91
N THR A 86 -0.36 9.05 5.99
CA THR A 86 0.61 8.69 4.95
C THR A 86 0.01 8.84 3.55
N ASN A 87 0.47 8.04 2.58
CA ASN A 87 -0.02 8.04 1.19
C ASN A 87 -1.23 7.11 0.96
N MET A 88 -1.72 6.43 2.00
CA MET A 88 -2.84 5.49 1.93
C MET A 88 -4.12 6.13 2.47
N VAL A 89 -5.22 5.96 1.72
CA VAL A 89 -6.55 6.39 2.13
C VAL A 89 -7.47 5.17 2.17
N PHE A 90 -8.08 4.95 3.33
CA PHE A 90 -9.13 3.95 3.50
C PHE A 90 -10.46 4.66 3.66
N PHE A 91 -11.48 4.16 2.98
CA PHE A 91 -12.84 4.64 3.14
C PHE A 91 -13.82 3.48 3.14
N ASP A 92 -14.87 3.63 3.93
CA ASP A 92 -15.97 2.68 4.04
C ASP A 92 -17.14 3.11 3.16
N ILE A 93 -17.78 2.14 2.54
CA ILE A 93 -19.00 2.35 1.77
C ILE A 93 -20.18 2.33 2.75
N ALA A 94 -20.87 3.46 2.88
CA ALA A 94 -22.02 3.58 3.77
C ALA A 94 -23.29 2.94 3.18
N ASP A 95 -23.39 2.87 1.85
CA ASP A 95 -24.52 2.28 1.15
C ASP A 95 -24.45 0.74 1.16
N PRO A 96 -25.39 0.03 1.80
CA PRO A 96 -25.41 -1.43 1.86
C PRO A 96 -25.64 -2.11 0.51
N HIS A 97 -26.08 -1.39 -0.52
CA HIS A 97 -26.33 -1.95 -1.86
C HIS A 97 -25.08 -1.96 -2.74
N ILE A 98 -24.04 -1.22 -2.38
CA ILE A 98 -22.79 -1.12 -3.14
C ILE A 98 -21.73 -1.98 -2.46
N THR A 99 -21.23 -2.98 -3.18
CA THR A 99 -20.09 -3.77 -2.71
C THR A 99 -18.77 -3.13 -3.15
N PRO A 100 -17.69 -3.23 -2.36
CA PRO A 100 -16.36 -2.74 -2.74
C PRO A 100 -15.91 -3.23 -4.12
N ASP A 101 -16.16 -4.49 -4.46
CA ASP A 101 -15.78 -5.06 -5.77
C ASP A 101 -16.50 -4.37 -6.94
N LYS A 102 -17.81 -4.09 -6.79
CA LYS A 102 -18.59 -3.38 -7.81
C LYS A 102 -18.10 -1.95 -7.98
N LEU A 103 -17.78 -1.27 -6.87
CA LEU A 103 -17.23 0.07 -6.93
C LEU A 103 -15.88 0.07 -7.67
N CYS A 104 -14.99 -0.88 -7.37
CA CYS A 104 -13.71 -1.01 -8.05
C CYS A 104 -13.88 -1.27 -9.55
N GLN A 105 -14.83 -2.11 -9.95
CA GLN A 105 -15.13 -2.35 -11.38
C GLN A 105 -15.62 -1.08 -12.10
N VAL A 106 -16.47 -0.28 -11.46
CA VAL A 106 -16.96 0.99 -12.04
C VAL A 106 -15.82 2.01 -12.16
N LEU A 107 -14.95 2.09 -11.16
CA LEU A 107 -13.76 2.94 -11.20
C LEU A 107 -12.78 2.48 -12.28
N GLU A 108 -12.60 1.18 -12.45
CA GLU A 108 -11.73 0.60 -13.48
C GLU A 108 -12.20 0.96 -14.89
N GLN A 109 -13.51 0.95 -15.16
CA GLN A 109 -14.09 1.43 -16.43
C GLN A 109 -13.76 2.90 -16.74
N ARG A 110 -13.40 3.68 -15.71
CA ARG A 110 -13.02 5.09 -15.81
C ARG A 110 -11.51 5.31 -15.70
N ASN A 111 -10.72 4.22 -15.78
CA ASN A 111 -9.27 4.19 -15.61
C ASN A 111 -8.77 4.58 -14.21
N VAL A 112 -9.60 4.41 -13.18
CA VAL A 112 -9.21 4.60 -11.78
C VAL A 112 -9.08 3.23 -11.11
N LEU A 113 -7.85 2.86 -10.74
CA LEU A 113 -7.58 1.58 -10.09
C LEU A 113 -7.64 1.74 -8.57
N ALA A 114 -8.58 1.01 -7.95
CA ALA A 114 -8.76 0.93 -6.51
C ALA A 114 -8.70 -0.53 -6.05
N MET A 115 -8.39 -0.76 -4.78
CA MET A 115 -8.30 -2.11 -4.24
C MET A 115 -9.28 -2.30 -3.07
N PRO A 116 -10.13 -3.35 -3.09
CA PRO A 116 -10.94 -3.67 -1.93
C PRO A 116 -10.03 -4.11 -0.78
N ALA A 117 -10.24 -3.54 0.41
CA ALA A 117 -9.45 -3.85 1.60
C ALA A 117 -10.21 -4.73 2.60
N SER A 118 -11.54 -4.60 2.64
CA SER A 118 -12.42 -5.46 3.43
C SER A 118 -13.78 -5.62 2.75
N SER A 119 -14.74 -6.26 3.41
CA SER A 119 -16.11 -6.41 2.90
C SER A 119 -16.87 -5.09 2.73
N LYS A 120 -16.40 -4.00 3.34
CA LYS A 120 -17.02 -2.66 3.26
C LYS A 120 -16.03 -1.53 2.92
N SER A 121 -14.74 -1.81 2.93
CA SER A 121 -13.70 -0.80 2.80
C SER A 121 -12.91 -0.94 1.51
N VAL A 122 -12.52 0.21 0.95
CA VAL A 122 -11.66 0.32 -0.23
C VAL A 122 -10.40 1.09 0.15
N ARG A 123 -9.27 0.69 -0.42
CA ARG A 123 -7.96 1.32 -0.25
C ARG A 123 -7.54 2.00 -1.54
N LEU A 124 -7.22 3.29 -1.43
CA LEU A 124 -6.53 4.07 -2.44
C LEU A 124 -5.11 4.38 -1.96
N VAL A 125 -4.14 4.31 -2.87
CA VAL A 125 -2.73 4.59 -2.57
C VAL A 125 -2.21 5.59 -3.57
N THR A 126 -1.78 6.75 -3.06
CA THR A 126 -1.12 7.77 -3.86
C THR A 126 0.38 7.46 -3.96
N HIS A 127 0.99 7.85 -5.07
CA HIS A 127 2.41 7.69 -5.33
C HIS A 127 2.87 8.78 -6.30
N TYR A 128 4.19 8.93 -6.44
CA TYR A 128 4.82 10.04 -7.17
C TYR A 128 4.35 10.28 -8.63
N GLN A 129 3.75 9.28 -9.30
CA GLN A 129 3.25 9.41 -10.68
C GLN A 129 1.82 9.98 -10.73
N ILE A 130 1.14 10.08 -9.59
CA ILE A 130 -0.21 10.64 -9.49
C ILE A 130 -0.11 12.16 -9.40
N SER A 131 -0.73 12.85 -10.34
CA SER A 131 -0.82 14.30 -10.38
C SER A 131 -2.02 14.81 -9.55
N ASP A 132 -2.03 16.10 -9.24
CA ASP A 132 -3.18 16.72 -8.55
C ASP A 132 -4.45 16.66 -9.42
N SER A 133 -4.31 16.72 -10.75
CA SER A 133 -5.43 16.53 -11.68
C SER A 133 -6.03 15.14 -11.60
N ASP A 134 -5.23 14.09 -11.37
CA ASP A 134 -5.74 12.72 -11.24
C ASP A 134 -6.53 12.55 -9.94
N VAL A 135 -6.08 13.21 -8.86
CA VAL A 135 -6.81 13.26 -7.59
C VAL A 135 -8.18 13.93 -7.79
N GLN A 136 -8.22 15.08 -8.48
CA GLN A 136 -9.48 15.75 -8.76
C GLN A 136 -10.40 14.94 -9.68
N TYR A 137 -9.84 14.34 -10.74
CA TYR A 137 -10.59 13.48 -11.65
C TYR A 137 -11.27 12.33 -10.90
N THR A 138 -10.54 11.68 -9.99
CA THR A 138 -11.06 10.59 -9.13
C THR A 138 -12.23 11.05 -8.25
N LEU A 139 -12.24 12.30 -7.80
CA LEU A 139 -13.33 12.85 -6.98
C LEU A 139 -14.57 13.23 -7.80
N THR A 140 -14.39 13.51 -9.09
CA THR A 140 -15.47 13.98 -9.98
C THR A 140 -16.10 12.89 -10.83
N CYS A 141 -15.40 11.78 -11.05
CA CYS A 141 -15.81 10.78 -12.02
C CYS A 141 -17.14 10.14 -11.66
#